data_AF-A0A4Q6AP58-F1
#
_entry.id   AF-A0A4Q6AP58-F1
#
_cell.length_a   1.000
_cell.length_b   1.000
_cell.length_c   1.000
_cell.angle_alpha   90.00
_cell.angle_beta   90.00
_cell.angle_gamma   90.00
#
_symmetry.space_group_name_H-M   'P 1'
#
loop_
_entity.id
_entity.type
_entity.pdbx_description
1 polymer ?
#
loop_
_entity_poly.entity_id
_entity_poly.type
_entity_poly.pdbx_seq_one_letter_code
_entity_poly.pdbx_strand_id
1 'polypeptide(L)'
;ILDVVYNHTAEGNHLGPTLSFRGIDNLSYYRLTDDKRYYMDYTGTGNTLNAMMPPVLRLIMDSLRYWVLEMHVDGFRFDLAASLARELHEVDRLGSFFDIIHQDPVISQVKLIAEPWDIGEGGYQVGNFPPGWAEWNGKYRDCMRDYWRGAESMLGEFALRFTGSPDLYEDNNRQPTASINFITAHDGFTLRDLVSYNEKHNDANGEGNNDGESHNRSWNCGYEGETDVPAITLLRKKQVRNFLTTLFLSQGVPMLVAGDELGRTQGGNNNAYCQDNEISWVDWEAADLDLLTFSKKIIHFARRHPVFNRRRWFKGQPYKGVDVEDIAWFRPDGEQMTEENWRDDYAKTLGIFLNGKAIPSPGPKGEKIVDDDFFLIFNAYHDSINFLLPPQKFGRRWTKILDTAIDYFEETGEMVPAKKTITIEGRSIVLLKEWSK
;
A
#
# COMPACT_ATOMS: atom_id res chain seq x y z
N ILE A 1 11.77 -9.95 -7.47
CA ILE A 1 10.84 -10.52 -6.46
C ILE A 1 9.81 -11.33 -7.21
N LEU A 2 9.54 -12.56 -6.78
CA LEU A 2 8.50 -13.41 -7.38
C LEU A 2 7.30 -13.53 -6.44
N ASP A 3 6.10 -13.48 -7.01
CA ASP A 3 4.89 -13.93 -6.30
C ASP A 3 4.91 -15.47 -6.24
N VAL A 4 4.70 -16.05 -5.07
CA VAL A 4 4.82 -17.49 -4.85
C VAL A 4 3.62 -18.04 -4.08
N VAL A 5 3.10 -19.16 -4.60
CA VAL A 5 2.01 -19.92 -3.99
C VAL A 5 2.59 -21.22 -3.44
N TYR A 6 2.71 -21.30 -2.12
CA TYR A 6 3.05 -22.55 -1.40
C TYR A 6 1.89 -23.05 -0.53
N ASN A 7 0.79 -22.32 -0.49
CA ASN A 7 -0.33 -22.59 0.41
C ASN A 7 -1.32 -23.62 -0.14
N HIS A 8 -1.47 -23.75 -1.46
CA HIS A 8 -2.37 -24.71 -2.12
C HIS A 8 -1.77 -25.27 -3.41
N THR A 9 -2.50 -26.18 -4.05
CA THR A 9 -2.11 -26.79 -5.33
C THR A 9 -3.29 -26.88 -6.31
N ALA A 10 -2.97 -27.00 -7.60
CA ALA A 10 -3.96 -27.20 -8.67
C ALA A 10 -4.69 -28.56 -8.63
N GLU A 11 -4.37 -29.46 -7.69
CA GLU A 11 -5.11 -30.73 -7.52
C GLU A 11 -6.50 -30.53 -6.88
N GLY A 12 -6.80 -29.33 -6.36
CA GLY A 12 -8.10 -28.98 -5.79
C GLY A 12 -8.52 -29.87 -4.63
N ASN A 13 -9.83 -30.00 -4.41
CA ASN A 13 -10.39 -30.87 -3.37
C ASN A 13 -10.50 -32.34 -3.82
N HIS A 14 -11.19 -33.17 -3.03
CA HIS A 14 -11.44 -34.59 -3.30
C HIS A 14 -12.06 -34.93 -4.68
N LEU A 15 -12.71 -33.98 -5.36
CA LEU A 15 -13.24 -34.14 -6.72
C LEU A 15 -12.28 -33.67 -7.82
N GLY A 16 -11.20 -32.99 -7.42
CA GLY A 16 -10.16 -32.51 -8.33
C GLY A 16 -9.30 -33.65 -8.90
N PRO A 17 -8.34 -33.30 -9.78
CA PRO A 17 -7.53 -34.30 -10.47
C PRO A 17 -6.50 -34.97 -9.55
N THR A 18 -5.88 -36.05 -10.04
CA THR A 18 -4.71 -36.68 -9.42
C THR A 18 -3.56 -36.60 -10.42
N LEU A 19 -2.66 -35.64 -10.20
CA LEU A 19 -1.56 -35.28 -11.09
C LEU A 19 -0.18 -35.50 -10.44
N SER A 20 -0.05 -35.23 -9.14
CA SER A 20 1.23 -35.21 -8.44
C SER A 20 1.10 -35.68 -6.98
N PHE A 21 0.99 -34.75 -6.03
CA PHE A 21 1.12 -35.01 -4.60
C PHE A 21 0.06 -35.97 -4.08
N ARG A 22 -1.18 -35.85 -4.56
CA ARG A 22 -2.30 -36.75 -4.22
C ARG A 22 -1.98 -38.20 -4.56
N GLY A 23 -1.33 -38.44 -5.70
CA GLY A 23 -0.96 -39.79 -6.15
C GLY A 23 0.29 -40.34 -5.49
N ILE A 24 1.20 -39.46 -5.02
CA ILE A 24 2.46 -39.84 -4.36
C ILE A 24 2.22 -40.15 -2.88
N ASP A 25 1.70 -39.18 -2.13
CA ASP A 25 1.40 -39.33 -0.70
C ASP A 25 0.40 -38.26 -0.22
N ASN A 26 -0.88 -38.54 -0.44
CA ASN A 26 -1.96 -37.62 -0.08
C ASN A 26 -1.97 -37.20 1.39
N LEU A 27 -1.69 -38.15 2.30
CA LEU A 27 -1.77 -37.93 3.75
C LEU A 27 -0.67 -36.99 4.25
N SER A 28 0.49 -37.01 3.60
CA SER A 28 1.62 -36.16 3.98
C SER A 28 1.50 -34.76 3.37
N TYR A 29 1.12 -34.64 2.10
CA TYR A 29 1.16 -33.34 1.40
C TYR A 29 0.00 -32.41 1.72
N TYR A 30 -1.17 -32.94 2.06
CA TYR A 30 -2.37 -32.13 2.25
C TYR A 30 -2.88 -32.13 3.69
N ARG A 31 -3.43 -31.01 4.12
CA ARG A 31 -4.23 -30.96 5.35
C ARG A 31 -5.58 -31.62 5.07
N LEU A 32 -5.88 -32.67 5.80
CA LEU A 32 -7.13 -33.42 5.66
C LEU A 32 -8.02 -33.20 6.88
N THR A 33 -9.32 -33.38 6.69
CA THR A 33 -10.27 -33.41 7.81
C THR A 33 -10.15 -34.72 8.59
N ASP A 34 -10.88 -34.86 9.70
CA ASP A 34 -10.89 -36.09 10.51
C ASP A 34 -11.29 -37.34 9.72
N ASP A 35 -12.20 -37.21 8.76
CA ASP A 35 -12.64 -38.28 7.86
C ASP A 35 -11.52 -38.69 6.86
N LYS A 36 -10.45 -37.90 6.73
CA LYS A 36 -9.29 -38.08 5.82
C LYS A 36 -9.61 -38.22 4.33
N ARG A 37 -10.89 -38.34 3.98
CA ARG A 37 -11.40 -38.28 2.61
C ARG A 37 -11.45 -36.85 2.10
N TYR A 38 -11.72 -35.89 2.99
CA TYR A 38 -11.88 -34.48 2.66
C TYR A 38 -10.65 -33.66 3.08
N TYR A 39 -10.53 -32.49 2.48
CA TYR A 39 -9.39 -31.60 2.63
C TYR A 39 -9.81 -30.41 3.50
N MET A 40 -8.91 -29.97 4.37
CA MET A 40 -9.05 -28.67 5.03
C MET A 40 -8.66 -27.58 4.01
N ASP A 41 -9.50 -26.56 3.89
CA ASP A 41 -9.33 -25.49 2.91
C ASP A 41 -9.33 -24.12 3.60
N TYR A 42 -8.13 -23.61 3.85
CA TYR A 42 -7.89 -22.26 4.36
C TYR A 42 -7.57 -21.25 3.25
N THR A 43 -7.55 -21.70 1.99
CA THR A 43 -7.10 -20.91 0.83
C THR A 43 -8.24 -20.56 -0.12
N GLY A 44 -9.35 -21.29 -0.07
CA GLY A 44 -10.51 -21.13 -0.94
C GLY A 44 -10.37 -21.84 -2.28
N THR A 45 -9.35 -22.69 -2.42
CA THR A 45 -8.98 -23.34 -3.69
C THR A 45 -9.18 -24.87 -3.65
N GLY A 46 -9.79 -25.38 -2.58
CA GLY A 46 -10.15 -26.78 -2.39
C GLY A 46 -9.16 -27.60 -1.58
N ASN A 47 -7.93 -27.12 -1.34
CA ASN A 47 -6.94 -27.79 -0.49
C ASN A 47 -5.97 -26.79 0.15
N THR A 48 -5.35 -27.20 1.26
CA THR A 48 -4.21 -26.51 1.84
C THR A 48 -3.02 -27.46 2.00
N LEU A 49 -1.84 -27.02 1.60
CA LEU A 49 -0.59 -27.77 1.72
C LEU A 49 -0.20 -27.92 3.20
N ASN A 50 0.29 -29.09 3.58
CA ASN A 50 0.57 -29.41 4.98
C ASN A 50 1.99 -28.99 5.40
N ALA A 51 2.17 -27.69 5.64
CA ALA A 51 3.43 -27.11 6.11
C ALA A 51 3.85 -27.56 7.53
N MET A 52 3.11 -28.46 8.20
CA MET A 52 3.59 -29.10 9.44
C MET A 52 4.45 -30.34 9.17
N MET A 53 4.34 -30.93 7.98
CA MET A 53 5.03 -32.16 7.65
C MET A 53 6.47 -31.86 7.21
N PRO A 54 7.51 -32.45 7.85
CA PRO A 54 8.90 -32.16 7.50
C PRO A 54 9.25 -32.35 6.01
N PRO A 55 8.73 -33.37 5.28
CA PRO A 55 8.97 -33.49 3.84
C PRO A 55 8.40 -32.34 3.02
N VAL A 56 7.24 -31.81 3.43
CA VAL A 56 6.57 -30.68 2.76
C VAL A 56 7.33 -29.38 3.04
N LEU A 57 7.72 -29.14 4.29
CA LEU A 57 8.59 -28.01 4.64
C LEU A 57 9.90 -28.05 3.86
N ARG A 58 10.53 -29.22 3.77
CA ARG A 58 11.74 -29.40 2.97
C ARG A 58 11.51 -29.05 1.51
N LEU A 59 10.40 -29.50 0.90
CA LEU A 59 10.06 -29.15 -0.47
C LEU A 59 9.97 -27.63 -0.66
N ILE A 60 9.27 -26.93 0.25
CA ILE A 60 9.14 -25.47 0.19
C ILE A 60 10.52 -24.80 0.32
N MET A 61 11.34 -25.21 1.31
CA MET A 61 12.67 -24.64 1.51
C MET A 61 13.62 -24.91 0.34
N ASP A 62 13.62 -26.13 -0.20
CA ASP A 62 14.44 -26.51 -1.34
C ASP A 62 14.02 -25.71 -2.59
N SER A 63 12.72 -25.49 -2.77
CA SER A 63 12.18 -24.64 -3.85
C SER A 63 12.62 -23.17 -3.69
N LEU A 64 12.50 -22.60 -2.49
CA LEU A 64 12.94 -21.23 -2.23
C LEU A 64 14.45 -21.07 -2.47
N ARG A 65 15.28 -21.99 -1.95
CA ARG A 65 16.73 -21.98 -2.20
C ARG A 65 17.07 -22.12 -3.67
N TYR A 66 16.37 -23.00 -4.40
CA TYR A 66 16.56 -23.14 -5.84
C TYR A 66 16.31 -21.81 -6.57
N TRP A 67 15.19 -21.14 -6.28
CA TRP A 67 14.90 -19.84 -6.88
C TRP A 67 15.94 -18.77 -6.54
N VAL A 68 16.50 -18.78 -5.32
CA VAL A 68 17.55 -17.82 -4.94
C VAL A 68 18.90 -18.16 -5.58
N LEU A 69 19.37 -19.39 -5.45
CA LEU A 69 20.74 -19.79 -5.83
C LEU A 69 20.89 -20.06 -7.32
N GLU A 70 19.91 -20.71 -7.95
CA GLU A 70 20.00 -21.12 -9.35
C GLU A 70 19.34 -20.11 -10.29
N MET A 71 18.21 -19.53 -9.87
CA MET A 71 17.44 -18.59 -10.69
C MET A 71 17.71 -17.11 -10.34
N HIS A 72 18.56 -16.87 -9.33
CA HIS A 72 19.00 -15.55 -8.88
C HIS A 72 17.85 -14.59 -8.48
N VAL A 73 16.82 -15.13 -7.83
CA VAL A 73 15.69 -14.34 -7.33
C VAL A 73 16.06 -13.60 -6.03
N ASP A 74 15.85 -12.28 -6.01
CA ASP A 74 16.20 -11.40 -4.86
C ASP A 74 15.20 -11.41 -3.68
N GLY A 75 14.13 -12.18 -3.78
CA GLY A 75 13.08 -12.24 -2.78
C GLY A 75 11.72 -12.68 -3.30
N PHE A 76 10.76 -12.81 -2.39
CA PHE A 76 9.47 -13.42 -2.63
C PHE A 76 8.34 -12.60 -2.00
N ARG A 77 7.18 -12.55 -2.67
CA ARG A 77 5.89 -12.21 -2.08
C ARG A 77 5.11 -13.50 -1.93
N PHE A 78 4.78 -13.87 -0.71
CA PHE A 78 4.04 -15.09 -0.39
C PHE A 78 2.55 -14.80 -0.41
N ASP A 79 1.85 -15.46 -1.33
CA ASP A 79 0.40 -15.50 -1.40
C ASP A 79 -0.20 -16.20 -0.18
N LEU A 80 -1.30 -15.65 0.35
CA LEU A 80 -2.04 -16.12 1.53
C LEU A 80 -1.13 -16.66 2.65
N ALA A 81 -0.09 -15.89 2.99
CA ALA A 81 1.03 -16.38 3.79
C ALA A 81 0.64 -16.87 5.19
N ALA A 82 -0.50 -16.40 5.73
CA ALA A 82 -1.01 -16.84 7.03
C ALA A 82 -1.30 -18.35 7.07
N SER A 83 -1.72 -18.93 5.95
CA SER A 83 -2.05 -20.36 5.85
C SER A 83 -0.82 -21.26 6.04
N LEU A 84 0.38 -20.78 5.71
CA LEU A 84 1.66 -21.48 5.93
C LEU A 84 2.08 -21.50 7.39
N ALA A 85 1.57 -20.55 8.18
CA ALA A 85 1.85 -20.41 9.60
C ALA A 85 0.79 -21.05 10.51
N ARG A 86 -0.23 -21.69 9.92
CA ARG A 86 -1.17 -22.52 10.69
C ARG A 86 -0.42 -23.77 11.15
N GLU A 87 -0.57 -24.14 12.41
CA GLU A 87 -0.22 -25.48 12.87
C GLU A 87 -1.52 -26.28 13.06
N LEU A 88 -2.23 -26.12 14.17
CA LEU A 88 -3.48 -26.85 14.43
C LEU A 88 -4.70 -26.17 13.79
N HIS A 89 -5.20 -25.10 14.44
CA HIS A 89 -6.31 -24.25 13.96
C HIS A 89 -6.02 -22.75 14.10
N GLU A 90 -4.99 -22.41 14.88
CA GLU A 90 -4.55 -21.03 15.09
C GLU A 90 -3.30 -20.74 14.26
N VAL A 91 -3.13 -19.46 13.90
CA VAL A 91 -1.89 -18.98 13.31
C VAL A 91 -0.92 -18.69 14.44
N ASP A 92 0.13 -19.51 14.55
CA ASP A 92 1.19 -19.29 15.54
C ASP A 92 2.34 -18.50 14.90
N ARG A 93 2.71 -17.37 15.50
CA ARG A 93 3.86 -16.56 15.08
C ARG A 93 5.19 -17.33 15.19
N LEU A 94 5.21 -18.43 15.94
CA LEU A 94 6.35 -19.34 16.14
C LEU A 94 6.21 -20.64 15.33
N GLY A 95 5.39 -20.66 14.29
CA GLY A 95 5.24 -21.83 13.45
C GLY A 95 6.58 -22.30 12.87
N SER A 96 6.76 -23.63 12.79
CA SER A 96 7.99 -24.27 12.29
C SER A 96 8.49 -23.71 10.95
N PHE A 97 7.59 -23.24 10.10
CA PHE A 97 7.88 -22.57 8.84
C PHE A 97 8.74 -21.29 9.01
N PHE A 98 8.38 -20.41 9.94
CA PHE A 98 9.09 -19.15 10.14
C PHE A 98 10.46 -19.37 10.75
N ASP A 99 10.58 -20.27 11.72
CA ASP A 99 11.85 -20.60 12.36
C ASP A 99 12.86 -21.13 11.34
N ILE A 100 12.42 -22.04 10.46
CA ILE A 100 13.27 -22.62 9.42
C ILE A 100 13.73 -21.55 8.42
N ILE A 101 12.85 -20.65 8.00
CA ILE A 101 13.22 -19.53 7.11
C ILE A 101 14.21 -18.60 7.80
N HIS A 102 13.97 -18.26 9.06
CA HIS A 102 14.78 -17.31 9.80
C HIS A 102 16.21 -17.81 10.02
N GLN A 103 16.38 -19.10 10.32
CA GLN A 103 17.71 -19.70 10.49
C GLN A 103 18.41 -20.05 9.18
N ASP A 104 17.70 -20.09 8.05
CA ASP A 104 18.27 -20.54 6.79
C ASP A 104 19.32 -19.54 6.26
N PRO A 105 20.56 -19.97 5.94
CA PRO A 105 21.64 -19.05 5.55
C PRO A 105 21.43 -18.40 4.19
N VAL A 106 20.51 -18.89 3.36
CA VAL A 106 20.22 -18.37 2.01
C VAL A 106 18.93 -17.56 2.03
N ILE A 107 17.83 -18.14 2.51
CA ILE A 107 16.50 -17.54 2.47
C ILE A 107 16.42 -16.32 3.40
N SER A 108 17.10 -16.33 4.56
CA SER A 108 17.11 -15.19 5.48
C SER A 108 17.78 -13.93 4.91
N GLN A 109 18.49 -14.03 3.78
CA GLN A 109 19.24 -12.94 3.16
C GLN A 109 18.46 -12.22 2.05
N VAL A 110 17.30 -12.76 1.64
CA VAL A 110 16.47 -12.17 0.57
C VAL A 110 15.28 -11.40 1.12
N LYS A 111 14.58 -10.66 0.26
CA LYS A 111 13.37 -9.91 0.68
C LYS A 111 12.20 -10.88 0.85
N LEU A 112 11.54 -10.82 2.00
CA LEU A 112 10.36 -11.62 2.30
C LEU A 112 9.17 -10.68 2.50
N ILE A 113 8.16 -10.81 1.63
CA ILE A 113 6.93 -10.05 1.67
C ILE A 113 5.78 -11.04 1.86
N ALA A 114 4.86 -10.75 2.78
CA ALA A 114 3.68 -11.56 3.02
C ALA A 114 2.42 -10.86 2.53
N GLU A 115 1.48 -11.63 2.00
CA GLU A 115 0.05 -11.34 2.15
C GLU A 115 -0.38 -11.85 3.53
N PRO A 116 -0.57 -10.95 4.52
CA PRO A 116 -0.69 -11.34 5.92
C PRO A 116 -2.13 -11.75 6.28
N TRP A 117 -2.80 -12.49 5.41
CA TRP A 117 -4.12 -13.06 5.68
C TRP A 117 -4.36 -14.37 4.92
N ASP A 118 -5.38 -15.11 5.35
CA ASP A 118 -6.01 -16.19 4.58
C ASP A 118 -7.53 -16.16 4.80
N ILE A 119 -8.29 -17.06 4.16
CA ILE A 119 -9.76 -17.07 4.28
C ILE A 119 -10.27 -17.82 5.51
N GLY A 120 -9.38 -18.48 6.26
CA GLY A 120 -9.73 -19.26 7.43
C GLY A 120 -10.06 -18.39 8.65
N GLU A 121 -10.76 -18.96 9.62
CA GLU A 121 -11.01 -18.29 10.90
C GLU A 121 -9.69 -17.87 11.57
N GLY A 122 -9.64 -16.63 12.08
CA GLY A 122 -8.42 -16.04 12.64
C GLY A 122 -7.32 -15.77 11.60
N GLY A 123 -7.64 -15.82 10.30
CA GLY A 123 -6.67 -15.68 9.21
C GLY A 123 -6.05 -14.30 9.07
N TYR A 124 -6.69 -13.23 9.57
CA TYR A 124 -6.19 -11.86 9.42
C TYR A 124 -5.03 -11.56 10.38
N GLN A 125 -3.81 -11.50 9.84
CA GLN A 125 -2.55 -11.48 10.58
C GLN A 125 -1.69 -10.24 10.25
N VAL A 126 -2.30 -9.16 9.77
CA VAL A 126 -1.62 -7.88 9.55
C VAL A 126 -0.96 -7.41 10.85
N GLY A 127 0.32 -7.08 10.80
CA GLY A 127 1.13 -6.68 11.94
C GLY A 127 1.74 -7.86 12.71
N ASN A 128 1.38 -9.10 12.39
CA ASN A 128 1.73 -10.28 13.20
C ASN A 128 2.90 -11.10 12.64
N PHE A 129 3.43 -10.80 11.45
CA PHE A 129 4.60 -11.53 10.92
C PHE A 129 5.89 -11.16 11.65
N PRO A 130 6.87 -12.08 11.73
CA PRO A 130 8.10 -11.86 12.48
C PRO A 130 9.00 -10.78 11.84
N PRO A 131 9.95 -10.20 12.59
CA PRO A 131 10.97 -9.32 12.05
C PRO A 131 11.71 -9.95 10.86
N GLY A 132 12.06 -9.13 9.86
CA GLY A 132 12.63 -9.57 8.58
C GLY A 132 11.58 -9.69 7.46
N TRP A 133 10.30 -9.76 7.81
CA TRP A 133 9.20 -9.73 6.85
C TRP A 133 8.62 -8.34 6.69
N ALA A 134 8.35 -7.97 5.44
CA ALA A 134 7.42 -6.91 5.09
C ALA A 134 6.05 -7.51 4.78
N GLU A 135 5.01 -6.70 4.85
CA GLU A 135 3.62 -7.14 4.69
C GLU A 135 2.88 -6.19 3.77
N TRP A 136 2.03 -6.76 2.91
CA TRP A 136 1.00 -5.99 2.22
C TRP A 136 0.08 -5.32 3.24
N ASN A 137 0.09 -4.00 3.29
CA ASN A 137 -0.70 -3.24 4.25
C ASN A 137 -2.11 -2.97 3.72
N GLY A 138 -3.00 -3.96 3.90
CA GLY A 138 -4.41 -3.84 3.54
C GLY A 138 -5.14 -2.69 4.27
N LYS A 139 -4.70 -2.34 5.49
CA LYS A 139 -5.28 -1.20 6.22
C LYS A 139 -4.90 0.14 5.58
N TYR A 140 -3.68 0.28 5.08
CA TYR A 140 -3.24 1.46 4.32
C TYR A 140 -4.12 1.61 3.06
N ARG A 141 -4.25 0.54 2.27
CA ARG A 141 -5.09 0.51 1.06
C ARG A 141 -6.50 1.02 1.35
N ASP A 142 -7.15 0.41 2.33
CA ASP A 142 -8.54 0.69 2.68
C ASP A 142 -8.72 2.13 3.19
N CYS A 143 -7.87 2.57 4.11
CA CYS A 143 -7.93 3.91 4.68
C CYS A 143 -7.69 4.99 3.61
N MET A 144 -6.69 4.84 2.74
CA MET A 144 -6.40 5.85 1.72
C MET A 144 -7.51 5.92 0.66
N ARG A 145 -8.12 4.77 0.30
CA ARG A 145 -9.31 4.73 -0.55
C ARG A 145 -10.50 5.47 0.09
N ASP A 146 -10.76 5.18 1.36
CA ASP A 146 -11.83 5.83 2.13
C ASP A 146 -11.64 7.34 2.27
N TYR A 147 -10.41 7.76 2.57
CA TYR A 147 -10.06 9.17 2.68
C TYR A 147 -10.40 9.92 1.39
N TRP A 148 -9.96 9.41 0.24
CA TRP A 148 -10.15 10.09 -1.05
C TRP A 148 -11.56 10.03 -1.62
N ARG A 149 -12.35 8.97 -1.34
CA ARG A 149 -13.79 8.98 -1.64
C ARG A 149 -14.56 9.92 -0.71
N GLY A 150 -13.98 10.27 0.44
CA GLY A 150 -14.50 11.26 1.38
C GLY A 150 -15.37 10.65 2.47
N ALA A 151 -15.00 9.45 2.93
CA ALA A 151 -15.55 8.86 4.15
C ALA A 151 -15.32 9.78 5.37
N GLU A 152 -16.12 9.57 6.41
CA GLU A 152 -16.05 10.34 7.66
C GLU A 152 -15.00 9.73 8.61
N SER A 153 -14.54 10.53 9.57
CA SER A 153 -13.69 10.09 10.70
C SER A 153 -12.33 9.47 10.29
N MET A 154 -11.72 9.97 9.21
CA MET A 154 -10.52 9.34 8.65
C MET A 154 -9.20 9.89 9.20
N LEU A 155 -9.15 11.03 9.88
CA LEU A 155 -7.90 11.75 10.15
C LEU A 155 -6.90 10.99 11.02
N GLY A 156 -7.36 10.39 12.12
CA GLY A 156 -6.50 9.62 13.02
C GLY A 156 -5.89 8.40 12.32
N GLU A 157 -6.74 7.61 11.64
CA GLU A 157 -6.29 6.44 10.88
C GLU A 157 -5.37 6.85 9.72
N PHE A 158 -5.71 7.93 9.01
CA PHE A 158 -4.88 8.49 7.94
C PHE A 158 -3.48 8.84 8.44
N ALA A 159 -3.37 9.49 9.61
CA ALA A 159 -2.07 9.86 10.17
C ALA A 159 -1.21 8.62 10.48
N LEU A 160 -1.80 7.57 11.04
CA LEU A 160 -1.10 6.29 11.26
C LEU A 160 -0.64 5.69 9.94
N ARG A 161 -1.51 5.62 8.93
CA ARG A 161 -1.18 5.04 7.62
C ARG A 161 -0.12 5.85 6.87
N PHE A 162 -0.22 7.17 6.87
CA PHE A 162 0.75 8.08 6.25
C PHE A 162 2.15 7.98 6.89
N THR A 163 2.22 7.70 8.19
CA THR A 163 3.49 7.60 8.94
C THR A 163 4.08 6.18 8.98
N GLY A 164 3.59 5.28 8.13
CA GLY A 164 4.14 3.92 7.99
C GLY A 164 3.52 2.89 8.90
N SER A 165 2.36 3.20 9.48
CA SER A 165 1.54 2.34 10.36
C SER A 165 2.30 1.85 11.61
N PRO A 166 2.80 2.75 12.46
CA PRO A 166 3.55 2.38 13.66
C PRO A 166 2.75 1.47 14.60
N ASP A 167 1.45 1.65 14.69
CA ASP A 167 0.53 0.80 15.48
C ASP A 167 0.51 -0.67 15.06
N LEU A 168 0.93 -0.99 13.84
CA LEU A 168 1.04 -2.38 13.36
C LEU A 168 2.45 -2.96 13.54
N TYR A 169 3.48 -2.13 13.47
CA TYR A 169 4.84 -2.57 13.19
C TYR A 169 5.87 -2.15 14.25
N GLU A 170 5.67 -1.03 14.94
CA GLU A 170 6.66 -0.45 15.86
C GLU A 170 6.91 -1.36 17.08
N ASP A 171 5.84 -1.82 17.73
CA ASP A 171 5.91 -2.66 18.94
C ASP A 171 6.53 -4.04 18.71
N ASN A 172 6.55 -4.51 17.45
CA ASN A 172 7.17 -5.79 17.06
C ASN A 172 8.62 -5.62 16.60
N ASN A 173 9.30 -4.53 17.00
CA ASN A 173 10.68 -4.18 16.62
C ASN A 173 10.91 -4.06 15.10
N ARG A 174 9.86 -3.78 14.33
CA ARG A 174 9.96 -3.56 12.89
C ARG A 174 10.09 -2.07 12.58
N GLN A 175 10.53 -1.79 11.36
CA GLN A 175 10.75 -0.44 10.85
C GLN A 175 9.60 -0.06 9.91
N PRO A 176 9.45 1.23 9.52
CA PRO A 176 8.44 1.64 8.54
C PRO A 176 8.49 0.81 7.24
N THR A 177 9.66 0.30 6.87
CA THR A 177 9.87 -0.55 5.69
C THR A 177 9.16 -1.92 5.76
N ALA A 178 8.62 -2.32 6.91
CA ALA A 178 7.77 -3.51 7.00
C ALA A 178 6.39 -3.28 6.38
N SER A 179 5.95 -2.03 6.22
CA SER A 179 4.71 -1.69 5.55
C SER A 179 4.91 -1.60 4.04
N ILE A 180 4.37 -2.55 3.27
CA ILE A 180 4.20 -2.39 1.82
C ILE A 180 2.88 -1.64 1.61
N ASN A 181 2.99 -0.35 1.31
CA ASN A 181 1.85 0.52 1.03
C ASN A 181 1.41 0.33 -0.42
N PHE A 182 0.12 0.17 -0.65
CA PHE A 182 -0.44 0.08 -1.99
C PHE A 182 -1.86 0.65 -2.02
N ILE A 183 -2.25 1.21 -3.16
CA ILE A 183 -3.65 1.66 -3.39
C ILE A 183 -4.41 0.60 -4.19
N THR A 184 -3.73 -0.11 -5.08
CA THR A 184 -4.25 -1.10 -6.02
C THR A 184 -3.30 -2.28 -6.08
N ALA A 185 -3.82 -3.45 -6.42
CA ALA A 185 -3.08 -4.69 -6.61
C ALA A 185 -3.61 -5.39 -7.87
N HIS A 186 -3.15 -6.61 -8.15
CA HIS A 186 -3.81 -7.46 -9.15
C HIS A 186 -5.22 -7.86 -8.70
N ASP A 187 -5.45 -7.96 -7.38
CA ASP A 187 -6.78 -8.13 -6.78
C ASP A 187 -7.53 -6.80 -6.70
N GLY A 188 -8.76 -6.79 -7.19
CA GLY A 188 -9.63 -5.62 -7.20
C GLY A 188 -9.45 -4.75 -8.44
N PHE A 189 -9.92 -3.50 -8.34
CA PHE A 189 -9.82 -2.54 -9.43
C PHE A 189 -8.38 -2.06 -9.68
N THR A 190 -8.10 -1.73 -10.94
CA THR A 190 -6.99 -0.82 -11.32
C THR A 190 -7.21 0.58 -10.76
N LEU A 191 -6.20 1.45 -10.82
CA LEU A 191 -6.30 2.80 -10.26
C LEU A 191 -7.30 3.67 -11.04
N ARG A 192 -7.40 3.47 -12.36
CA ARG A 192 -8.42 4.12 -13.20
C ARG A 192 -9.82 3.61 -12.85
N ASP A 193 -9.98 2.30 -12.66
CA ASP A 193 -11.30 1.72 -12.41
C ASP A 193 -11.79 2.04 -11.00
N LEU A 194 -10.87 2.16 -10.03
CA LEU A 194 -11.16 2.62 -8.66
C LEU A 194 -11.86 3.99 -8.61
N VAL A 195 -11.60 4.86 -9.59
CA VAL A 195 -12.23 6.19 -9.70
C VAL A 195 -13.33 6.26 -10.77
N SER A 196 -13.64 5.13 -11.41
CA SER A 196 -14.58 5.06 -12.54
C SER A 196 -15.77 4.14 -12.32
N TYR A 197 -15.70 3.24 -11.32
CA TYR A 197 -16.75 2.26 -11.04
C TYR A 197 -17.07 2.19 -9.55
N ASN A 198 -18.36 2.11 -9.21
CA ASN A 198 -18.82 1.79 -7.86
C ASN A 198 -19.09 0.30 -7.72
N GLU A 199 -19.57 -0.34 -8.79
CA GLU A 199 -19.91 -1.76 -8.81
C GLU A 199 -18.89 -2.54 -9.62
N LYS A 200 -18.74 -3.83 -9.32
CA LYS A 200 -17.93 -4.76 -10.12
C LYS A 200 -18.69 -5.23 -11.36
N HIS A 201 -17.97 -5.37 -12.47
CA HIS A 201 -18.46 -5.79 -13.78
C HIS A 201 -17.66 -7.02 -14.26
N ASN A 202 -17.81 -8.13 -13.54
CA ASN A 202 -17.08 -9.38 -13.73
C ASN A 202 -17.82 -10.37 -14.64
N ASP A 203 -18.87 -9.96 -15.36
CA ASP A 203 -19.69 -10.85 -16.20
C ASP A 203 -18.86 -11.67 -17.20
N ALA A 204 -17.75 -11.10 -17.70
CA ALA A 204 -16.82 -11.77 -18.61
C ALA A 204 -16.16 -13.03 -18.00
N ASN A 205 -16.15 -13.17 -16.67
CA ASN A 205 -15.60 -14.33 -15.97
C ASN A 205 -16.54 -15.55 -16.02
N GLY A 206 -17.82 -15.36 -16.37
CA GLY A 206 -18.78 -16.45 -16.54
C GLY A 206 -19.43 -16.96 -15.24
N GLU A 207 -19.21 -16.29 -14.12
CA GLU A 207 -19.73 -16.68 -12.79
C GLU A 207 -20.97 -15.88 -12.37
N GLY A 208 -21.61 -15.19 -13.34
CA GLY A 208 -22.79 -14.35 -13.09
C GLY A 208 -22.50 -13.19 -12.13
N ASN A 209 -21.31 -12.59 -12.23
CA ASN A 209 -20.82 -11.50 -11.39
C ASN A 209 -20.73 -11.83 -9.88
N ASN A 210 -20.73 -13.11 -9.51
CA ASN A 210 -20.66 -13.54 -8.11
C ASN A 210 -19.22 -13.55 -7.56
N ASP A 211 -18.21 -13.58 -8.42
CA ASP A 211 -16.80 -13.58 -8.08
C ASP A 211 -16.24 -12.17 -7.83
N GLY A 212 -15.14 -12.05 -7.10
CA GLY A 212 -14.50 -10.77 -6.75
C GLY A 212 -15.11 -10.04 -5.55
N GLU A 213 -14.38 -9.06 -5.02
CA GLU A 213 -14.77 -8.25 -3.84
C GLU A 213 -15.96 -7.34 -4.15
N SER A 214 -16.96 -7.27 -3.27
CA SER A 214 -18.12 -6.39 -3.40
C SER A 214 -17.92 -5.03 -2.71
N HIS A 215 -16.95 -4.91 -1.80
CA HIS A 215 -16.65 -3.70 -1.05
C HIS A 215 -15.31 -3.07 -1.48
N ASN A 216 -15.25 -2.54 -2.70
CA ASN A 216 -13.99 -2.04 -3.26
C ASN A 216 -13.49 -0.70 -2.69
N ARG A 217 -14.34 0.02 -1.95
CA ARG A 217 -14.09 1.40 -1.47
C ARG A 217 -13.75 2.37 -2.61
N SER A 218 -14.36 2.15 -3.77
CA SER A 218 -14.21 2.98 -4.97
C SER A 218 -15.18 4.17 -4.97
N TRP A 219 -14.99 5.08 -5.94
CA TRP A 219 -15.95 6.13 -6.26
C TRP A 219 -15.88 6.50 -7.74
N ASN A 220 -16.96 6.25 -8.47
CA ASN A 220 -17.05 6.50 -9.92
C ASN A 220 -17.02 7.99 -10.34
N CYS A 221 -16.87 8.92 -9.39
CA CYS A 221 -16.82 10.37 -9.59
C CYS A 221 -18.10 10.98 -10.21
N GLY A 222 -19.22 10.27 -10.16
CA GLY A 222 -20.55 10.76 -10.59
C GLY A 222 -21.15 10.04 -11.79
N TYR A 223 -20.41 9.13 -12.46
CA TYR A 223 -20.92 8.36 -13.59
C TYR A 223 -20.26 6.98 -13.61
N GLU A 224 -21.00 5.90 -13.88
CA GLU A 224 -20.45 4.53 -13.89
C GLU A 224 -19.77 4.22 -15.22
N GLY A 225 -18.49 3.86 -15.18
CA GLY A 225 -17.69 3.53 -16.35
C GLY A 225 -17.23 4.74 -17.18
N GLU A 226 -16.95 4.49 -18.45
CA GLU A 226 -16.44 5.51 -19.40
C GLU A 226 -17.42 6.66 -19.63
N THR A 227 -16.90 7.88 -19.75
CA THR A 227 -17.73 9.08 -19.91
C THR A 227 -16.98 10.21 -20.61
N ASP A 228 -17.71 10.96 -21.44
CA ASP A 228 -17.20 12.16 -22.12
C ASP A 228 -17.49 13.46 -21.36
N VAL A 229 -18.11 13.39 -20.17
CA VAL A 229 -18.43 14.58 -19.37
C VAL A 229 -17.14 15.20 -18.82
N PRO A 230 -16.71 16.38 -19.30
CA PRO A 230 -15.36 16.88 -19.01
C PRO A 230 -15.09 17.10 -17.52
N ALA A 231 -16.09 17.52 -16.76
CA ALA A 231 -15.97 17.74 -15.32
C ALA A 231 -15.66 16.44 -14.55
N ILE A 232 -16.23 15.30 -14.98
CA ILE A 232 -15.98 13.98 -14.35
C ILE A 232 -14.59 13.50 -14.74
N THR A 233 -14.21 13.58 -16.02
CA THR A 233 -12.89 13.16 -16.49
C THR A 233 -11.76 13.95 -15.81
N LEU A 234 -11.91 15.26 -15.64
CA LEU A 234 -10.96 16.09 -14.90
C LEU A 234 -10.89 15.70 -13.42
N LEU A 235 -12.02 15.41 -12.78
CA LEU A 235 -12.07 14.95 -11.39
C LEU A 235 -11.37 13.58 -11.23
N ARG A 236 -11.60 12.64 -12.14
CA ARG A 236 -10.92 11.32 -12.12
C ARG A 236 -9.42 11.45 -12.28
N LYS A 237 -8.95 12.23 -13.26
CA LYS A 237 -7.51 12.51 -13.44
C LYS A 237 -6.89 13.11 -12.18
N LYS A 238 -7.60 14.03 -11.52
CA LYS A 238 -7.20 14.61 -10.23
C LYS A 238 -7.13 13.58 -9.10
N GLN A 239 -8.12 12.69 -8.98
CA GLN A 239 -8.11 11.61 -7.98
C GLN A 239 -6.96 10.63 -8.19
N VAL A 240 -6.68 10.23 -9.43
CA VAL A 240 -5.54 9.38 -9.75
C VAL A 240 -4.23 10.03 -9.28
N ARG A 241 -4.02 11.33 -9.54
CA ARG A 241 -2.86 12.07 -9.03
C ARG A 241 -2.84 12.15 -7.50
N ASN A 242 -3.99 12.31 -6.85
CA ASN A 242 -4.08 12.30 -5.39
C ASN A 242 -3.61 10.98 -4.80
N PHE A 243 -4.07 9.85 -5.36
CA PHE A 243 -3.65 8.51 -4.92
C PHE A 243 -2.16 8.27 -5.13
N LEU A 244 -1.62 8.60 -6.31
CA LEU A 244 -0.18 8.48 -6.58
C LEU A 244 0.66 9.34 -5.64
N THR A 245 0.25 10.59 -5.42
CA THR A 245 0.96 11.50 -4.50
C THR A 245 0.91 10.98 -3.07
N THR A 246 -0.26 10.50 -2.61
CA THR A 246 -0.42 9.91 -1.27
C THR A 246 0.47 8.69 -1.11
N LEU A 247 0.49 7.80 -2.10
CA LEU A 247 1.30 6.58 -2.10
C LEU A 247 2.80 6.86 -1.99
N PHE A 248 3.33 7.74 -2.84
CA PHE A 248 4.77 7.97 -2.91
C PHE A 248 5.30 8.94 -1.85
N LEU A 249 4.45 9.71 -1.18
CA LEU A 249 4.84 10.62 -0.10
C LEU A 249 4.55 10.09 1.31
N SER A 250 3.84 8.96 1.44
CA SER A 250 3.67 8.25 2.72
C SER A 250 4.93 7.47 3.10
N GLN A 251 5.20 7.32 4.41
CA GLN A 251 6.27 6.45 4.88
C GLN A 251 5.91 4.97 4.69
N GLY A 252 6.92 4.17 4.36
CA GLY A 252 6.78 2.75 4.03
C GLY A 252 7.39 2.47 2.67
N VAL A 253 7.12 1.28 2.13
CA VAL A 253 7.56 0.90 0.78
C VAL A 253 6.35 1.02 -0.16
N PRO A 254 6.32 1.97 -1.11
CA PRO A 254 5.22 2.07 -2.06
C PRO A 254 5.29 0.96 -3.12
N MET A 255 4.15 0.32 -3.39
CA MET A 255 3.94 -0.64 -4.47
C MET A 255 2.95 -0.07 -5.49
N LEU A 256 3.35 -0.05 -6.76
CA LEU A 256 2.54 0.39 -7.89
C LEU A 256 2.28 -0.79 -8.82
N VAL A 257 1.04 -0.96 -9.27
CA VAL A 257 0.66 -2.02 -10.21
C VAL A 257 0.97 -1.59 -11.64
N ALA A 258 1.53 -2.49 -12.43
CA ALA A 258 1.90 -2.21 -13.81
C ALA A 258 0.68 -1.80 -14.65
N GLY A 259 0.77 -0.62 -15.26
CA GLY A 259 -0.26 -0.03 -16.11
C GLY A 259 -1.06 1.07 -15.41
N ASP A 260 -1.04 1.17 -14.09
CA ASP A 260 -1.70 2.29 -13.39
C ASP A 260 -1.07 3.63 -13.76
N GLU A 261 0.23 3.67 -14.04
CA GLU A 261 0.94 4.85 -14.55
C GLU A 261 0.54 5.22 -15.99
N LEU A 262 -0.16 4.33 -16.71
CA LEU A 262 -0.62 4.51 -18.09
C LEU A 262 -2.14 4.69 -18.16
N GLY A 263 -2.86 4.62 -17.04
CA GLY A 263 -4.32 4.66 -17.02
C GLY A 263 -4.97 3.36 -17.50
N ARG A 264 -4.35 2.21 -17.21
CA ARG A 264 -4.90 0.87 -17.51
C ARG A 264 -6.27 0.68 -16.85
N THR A 265 -7.20 0.11 -17.62
CA THR A 265 -8.54 -0.26 -17.18
C THR A 265 -8.77 -1.75 -17.42
N GLN A 266 -9.61 -2.36 -16.59
CA GLN A 266 -10.18 -3.69 -16.77
C GLN A 266 -11.68 -3.61 -17.09
N GLY A 267 -12.17 -2.43 -17.48
CA GLY A 267 -13.58 -2.17 -17.79
C GLY A 267 -14.50 -2.33 -16.58
N GLY A 268 -13.99 -2.16 -15.36
CA GLY A 268 -14.74 -2.43 -14.13
C GLY A 268 -14.75 -3.90 -13.72
N ASN A 269 -14.01 -4.78 -14.39
CA ASN A 269 -13.74 -6.12 -13.86
C ASN A 269 -12.70 -6.00 -12.73
N ASN A 270 -13.07 -6.39 -11.52
CA ASN A 270 -12.21 -6.29 -10.33
C ASN A 270 -11.56 -7.64 -9.94
N ASN A 271 -11.72 -8.65 -10.78
CA ASN A 271 -11.23 -10.00 -10.55
C ASN A 271 -10.88 -10.67 -11.88
N ALA A 272 -10.01 -10.03 -12.68
CA ALA A 272 -9.68 -10.48 -14.03
C ALA A 272 -8.73 -11.71 -14.06
N TYR A 273 -8.84 -12.63 -13.10
CA TYR A 273 -7.93 -13.76 -12.89
C TYR A 273 -7.92 -14.76 -14.06
N CYS A 274 -9.05 -14.90 -14.75
CA CYS A 274 -9.24 -15.82 -15.88
C CYS A 274 -9.27 -15.12 -17.24
N GLN A 275 -8.98 -13.82 -17.29
CA GLN A 275 -8.99 -13.04 -18.52
C GLN A 275 -7.57 -12.93 -19.08
N ASP A 276 -7.22 -13.79 -20.04
CA ASP A 276 -6.00 -13.62 -20.85
C ASP A 276 -6.37 -13.00 -22.21
N ASN A 277 -6.70 -11.71 -22.17
CA ASN A 277 -7.17 -10.91 -23.31
C ASN A 277 -7.03 -9.40 -23.02
N GLU A 278 -7.60 -8.56 -23.88
CA GLU A 278 -7.53 -7.10 -23.81
C GLU A 278 -8.06 -6.50 -22.50
N ILE A 279 -8.87 -7.22 -21.72
CA ILE A 279 -9.30 -6.77 -20.38
C ILE A 279 -8.10 -6.69 -19.43
N SER A 280 -7.16 -7.65 -19.50
CA SER A 280 -6.02 -7.72 -18.58
C SER A 280 -4.69 -7.28 -19.19
N TRP A 281 -4.58 -7.22 -20.52
CA TRP A 281 -3.36 -6.77 -21.17
C TRP A 281 -3.09 -5.28 -20.93
N VAL A 282 -1.81 -4.91 -20.94
CA VAL A 282 -1.42 -3.48 -20.91
C VAL A 282 -1.58 -2.93 -22.32
N ASP A 283 -2.53 -2.02 -22.50
CA ASP A 283 -2.71 -1.29 -23.76
C ASP A 283 -1.69 -0.13 -23.85
N TRP A 284 -0.62 -0.36 -24.61
CA TRP A 284 0.43 0.63 -24.84
C TRP A 284 0.03 1.73 -25.84
N GLU A 285 -0.95 1.48 -26.71
CA GLU A 285 -1.40 2.45 -27.71
C GLU A 285 -2.31 3.50 -27.07
N ALA A 286 -3.12 3.11 -26.09
CA ALA A 286 -4.02 3.99 -25.35
C ALA A 286 -3.39 4.63 -24.09
N ALA A 287 -2.07 4.53 -23.90
CA ALA A 287 -1.38 5.00 -22.70
C ALA A 287 -1.55 6.51 -22.45
N ASP A 288 -1.94 6.90 -21.22
CA ASP A 288 -1.98 8.30 -20.77
C ASP A 288 -0.55 8.80 -20.49
N LEU A 289 0.04 9.49 -21.47
CA LEU A 289 1.42 9.99 -21.40
C LEU A 289 1.61 11.13 -20.39
N ASP A 290 0.56 11.90 -20.10
CA ASP A 290 0.61 12.95 -19.08
C ASP A 290 0.66 12.32 -17.69
N LEU A 291 -0.17 11.30 -17.44
CA LEU A 291 -0.13 10.50 -16.22
C LEU A 291 1.20 9.77 -16.04
N LEU A 292 1.77 9.21 -17.12
CA LEU A 292 3.09 8.59 -17.09
C LEU A 292 4.16 9.61 -16.69
N THR A 293 4.08 10.83 -17.23
CA THR A 293 5.01 11.92 -16.89
C THR A 293 4.88 12.32 -15.42
N PHE A 294 3.65 12.47 -14.92
CA PHE A 294 3.38 12.75 -13.51
C PHE A 294 3.94 11.64 -12.60
N SER A 295 3.66 10.37 -12.93
CA SER A 295 4.12 9.19 -12.20
C SER A 295 5.64 9.13 -12.11
N LYS A 296 6.34 9.38 -13.24
CA LYS A 296 7.81 9.47 -13.25
C LYS A 296 8.33 10.60 -12.36
N LYS A 297 7.70 11.78 -12.41
CA LYS A 297 8.09 12.94 -11.58
C LYS A 297 7.93 12.62 -10.09
N ILE A 298 6.79 12.09 -9.65
CA ILE A 298 6.57 11.80 -8.22
C ILE A 298 7.49 10.69 -7.70
N ILE A 299 7.73 9.64 -8.50
CA ILE A 299 8.67 8.56 -8.13
C ILE A 299 10.09 9.11 -7.96
N HIS A 300 10.55 9.91 -8.93
CA HIS A 300 11.89 10.50 -8.86
C HIS A 300 12.02 11.46 -7.68
N PHE A 301 11.00 12.29 -7.46
CA PHE A 301 10.93 13.24 -6.36
C PHE A 301 11.02 12.53 -5.01
N ALA A 302 10.16 11.53 -4.77
CA ALA A 302 10.18 10.76 -3.54
C ALA A 302 11.55 10.12 -3.32
N ARG A 303 12.15 9.49 -4.33
CA ARG A 303 13.49 8.86 -4.22
C ARG A 303 14.62 9.84 -3.91
N ARG A 304 14.51 11.10 -4.35
CA ARG A 304 15.52 12.15 -4.13
C ARG A 304 15.45 12.75 -2.73
N HIS A 305 14.31 12.63 -2.05
CA HIS A 305 14.03 13.26 -0.77
C HIS A 305 13.93 12.20 0.36
N PRO A 306 15.02 11.98 1.13
CA PRO A 306 15.04 11.01 2.23
C PRO A 306 13.96 11.22 3.30
N VAL A 307 13.38 12.42 3.41
CA VAL A 307 12.27 12.68 4.35
C VAL A 307 11.03 11.82 4.08
N PHE A 308 10.82 11.38 2.84
CA PHE A 308 9.73 10.48 2.45
C PHE A 308 10.11 8.99 2.51
N ASN A 309 11.39 8.66 2.69
CA ASN A 309 11.90 7.28 2.71
C ASN A 309 12.61 6.97 4.04
N ARG A 310 12.00 7.28 5.17
CA ARG A 310 12.65 7.10 6.47
C ARG A 310 12.74 5.62 6.83
N ARG A 311 13.90 5.23 7.33
CA ARG A 311 14.15 3.88 7.87
C ARG A 311 13.78 3.72 9.34
N ARG A 312 13.39 4.81 10.02
CA ARG A 312 13.03 4.85 11.43
C ARG A 312 11.80 5.74 11.60
N TRP A 313 11.02 5.43 12.63
CA TRP A 313 9.79 6.14 12.99
C TRP A 313 9.99 7.65 13.19
N PHE A 314 8.92 8.40 12.97
CA PHE A 314 8.81 9.74 13.53
C PHE A 314 8.65 9.64 15.04
N LYS A 315 9.19 10.61 15.78
CA LYS A 315 9.10 10.63 17.25
C LYS A 315 8.10 11.66 17.77
N GLY A 316 7.73 12.66 16.97
CA GLY A 316 6.94 13.80 17.43
C GLY A 316 7.66 14.55 18.55
N GLN A 317 9.00 14.60 18.49
CA GLN A 317 9.84 15.21 19.52
C GLN A 317 10.76 16.27 18.93
N PRO A 318 11.03 17.38 19.65
CA PRO A 318 11.94 18.41 19.18
C PRO A 318 13.32 17.87 18.81
N TYR A 319 13.85 18.31 17.67
CA TYR A 319 15.19 17.93 17.22
C TYR A 319 16.26 18.70 17.99
N LYS A 320 17.35 18.04 18.41
CA LYS A 320 18.45 18.65 19.20
C LYS A 320 18.90 20.00 18.62
N GLY A 321 18.66 21.08 19.36
CA GLY A 321 19.07 22.45 19.02
C GLY A 321 18.06 23.27 18.20
N VAL A 322 16.89 22.70 17.86
CA VAL A 322 15.78 23.40 17.17
C VAL A 322 14.46 23.03 17.86
N ASP A 323 13.66 24.01 18.25
CA ASP A 323 12.36 23.82 18.93
C ASP A 323 11.24 23.39 17.96
N VAL A 324 11.57 22.50 17.02
CA VAL A 324 10.68 21.99 15.97
C VAL A 324 10.81 20.47 15.93
N GLU A 325 9.66 19.81 15.99
CA GLU A 325 9.53 18.36 15.93
C GLU A 325 9.92 17.80 14.55
N ASP A 326 10.09 16.49 14.45
CA ASP A 326 10.38 15.82 13.18
C ASP A 326 9.17 15.72 12.24
N ILE A 327 7.97 15.88 12.79
CA ILE A 327 6.68 15.98 12.10
C ILE A 327 5.74 16.89 12.90
N ALA A 328 4.85 17.63 12.23
CA ALA A 328 3.76 18.35 12.91
C ALA A 328 2.50 18.39 12.04
N TRP A 329 1.33 18.43 12.67
CA TRP A 329 0.02 18.33 12.01
C TRP A 329 -0.79 19.60 12.21
N PHE A 330 -1.47 20.06 11.17
CA PHE A 330 -2.13 21.37 11.15
C PHE A 330 -3.55 21.30 10.66
N ARG A 331 -4.39 22.15 11.24
CA ARG A 331 -5.75 22.44 10.79
C ARG A 331 -5.75 23.53 9.70
N PRO A 332 -6.87 23.71 8.96
CA PRO A 332 -6.98 24.77 7.96
C PRO A 332 -6.78 26.20 8.49
N ASP A 333 -7.04 26.43 9.77
CA ASP A 333 -6.80 27.73 10.43
C ASP A 333 -5.33 27.98 10.80
N GLY A 334 -4.42 27.04 10.49
CA GLY A 334 -2.98 27.15 10.72
C GLY A 334 -2.53 26.81 12.14
N GLU A 335 -3.46 26.39 13.01
CA GLU A 335 -3.16 25.87 14.34
C GLU A 335 -2.75 24.40 14.27
N GLN A 336 -1.91 23.97 15.21
CA GLN A 336 -1.51 22.56 15.31
C GLN A 336 -2.68 21.70 15.81
N MET A 337 -2.79 20.47 15.31
CA MET A 337 -3.81 19.53 15.76
C MET A 337 -3.59 19.13 17.22
N THR A 338 -4.66 19.15 18.00
CA THR A 338 -4.72 18.61 19.37
C THR A 338 -5.33 17.21 19.37
N GLU A 339 -5.21 16.49 20.49
CA GLU A 339 -5.80 15.15 20.67
C GLU A 339 -7.30 15.09 20.35
N GLU A 340 -8.05 16.14 20.72
CA GLU A 340 -9.49 16.21 20.44
C GLU A 340 -9.80 16.37 18.94
N ASN A 341 -8.90 17.02 18.18
CA ASN A 341 -9.12 17.26 16.75
C ASN A 341 -8.99 15.99 15.91
N TRP A 342 -8.28 14.97 16.39
CA TRP A 342 -8.20 13.68 15.72
C TRP A 342 -9.51 12.90 15.72
N ARG A 343 -10.44 13.27 16.60
CA ARG A 343 -11.77 12.66 16.76
C ARG A 343 -12.89 13.48 16.13
N ASP A 344 -12.56 14.52 15.37
CA ASP A 344 -13.58 15.30 14.66
C ASP A 344 -14.00 14.56 13.39
N ASP A 345 -15.19 13.94 13.45
CA ASP A 345 -15.73 13.04 12.43
C ASP A 345 -15.89 13.71 11.05
N TYR A 346 -16.02 15.04 10.98
CA TYR A 346 -16.28 15.77 9.74
C TYR A 346 -15.04 16.38 9.09
N ALA A 347 -13.90 16.38 9.78
CA ALA A 347 -12.69 16.99 9.25
C ALA A 347 -12.09 16.15 8.11
N LYS A 348 -11.97 16.75 6.91
CA LYS A 348 -11.45 16.11 5.67
C LYS A 348 -10.21 16.80 5.12
N THR A 349 -9.62 17.68 5.92
CA THR A 349 -8.47 18.47 5.50
C THR A 349 -7.46 18.61 6.62
N LEU A 350 -6.20 18.41 6.30
CA LEU A 350 -5.08 18.56 7.22
C LEU A 350 -3.83 19.05 6.49
N GLY A 351 -2.94 19.70 7.23
CA GLY A 351 -1.58 20.01 6.83
C GLY A 351 -0.57 19.12 7.57
N ILE A 352 0.49 18.70 6.90
CA ILE A 352 1.59 17.91 7.47
C ILE A 352 2.89 18.64 7.21
N PHE A 353 3.58 19.01 8.26
CA PHE A 353 4.96 19.47 8.20
C PHE A 353 5.92 18.30 8.39
N LEU A 354 6.91 18.17 7.51
CA LEU A 354 8.00 17.21 7.62
C LEU A 354 9.34 17.93 7.72
N ASN A 355 10.09 17.63 8.75
CA ASN A 355 11.39 18.26 9.02
C ASN A 355 12.53 17.43 8.43
N GLY A 356 13.09 17.89 7.31
CA GLY A 356 14.19 17.24 6.61
C GLY A 356 15.51 17.28 7.39
N LYS A 357 15.65 18.20 8.35
CA LYS A 357 16.84 18.28 9.22
C LYS A 357 16.80 17.28 10.38
N ALA A 358 15.62 16.73 10.67
CA ALA A 358 15.34 15.82 11.79
C ALA A 358 15.16 14.36 11.34
N ILE A 359 16.03 13.88 10.44
CA ILE A 359 16.06 12.48 10.01
C ILE A 359 16.99 11.69 10.94
N PRO A 360 16.47 10.76 11.78
CA PRO A 360 17.26 10.10 12.82
C PRO A 360 18.12 8.94 12.28
N SER A 361 17.89 8.50 11.05
CA SER A 361 18.60 7.38 10.44
C SER A 361 19.92 7.84 9.84
N PRO A 362 21.07 7.31 10.29
CA PRO A 362 22.36 7.63 9.66
C PRO A 362 22.47 6.94 8.29
N GLY A 363 23.16 7.55 7.33
CA GLY A 363 23.43 6.95 6.03
C GLY A 363 24.31 5.69 6.10
N PRO A 364 24.55 5.03 4.96
CA PRO A 364 25.30 3.76 4.91
C PRO A 364 26.70 3.83 5.54
N LYS A 365 27.31 5.02 5.64
CA LYS A 365 28.64 5.23 6.24
C LYS A 365 28.55 5.91 7.62
N GLY A 366 27.37 5.96 8.25
CA GLY A 366 27.15 6.61 9.53
C GLY A 366 26.93 8.12 9.46
N GLU A 367 26.89 8.70 8.25
CA GLU A 367 26.74 10.13 8.02
C GLU A 367 25.33 10.62 8.38
N LYS A 368 25.23 11.88 8.84
CA LYS A 368 23.93 12.51 9.09
C LYS A 368 23.23 12.75 7.74
N ILE A 369 22.01 12.23 7.61
CA ILE A 369 21.12 12.54 6.48
C ILE A 369 20.36 13.83 6.81
N VAL A 370 20.33 14.76 5.87
CA VAL A 370 19.51 15.96 5.90
C VAL A 370 18.80 16.11 4.56
N ASP A 371 17.64 16.75 4.61
CA ASP A 371 16.80 17.03 3.46
C ASP A 371 16.16 18.43 3.62
N ASP A 372 15.42 18.86 2.61
CA ASP A 372 14.56 20.04 2.69
C ASP A 372 13.37 19.81 3.64
N ASP A 373 12.81 20.90 4.17
CA ASP A 373 11.58 20.85 4.96
C ASP A 373 10.36 20.97 4.02
N PHE A 374 9.32 20.18 4.28
CA PHE A 374 8.13 20.11 3.43
C PHE A 374 6.85 20.38 4.19
N PHE A 375 5.87 20.96 3.51
CA PHE A 375 4.50 21.12 4.01
C PHE A 375 3.51 20.57 3.00
N LEU A 376 2.83 19.49 3.36
CA LEU A 376 1.81 18.84 2.55
C LEU A 376 0.44 19.28 3.04
N ILE A 377 -0.47 19.61 2.13
CA ILE A 377 -1.86 19.93 2.46
C ILE A 377 -2.74 18.95 1.70
N PHE A 378 -3.51 18.17 2.42
CA PHE A 378 -4.46 17.21 1.87
C PHE A 378 -5.86 17.76 2.04
N ASN A 379 -6.60 17.96 0.96
CA ASN A 379 -8.00 18.35 1.00
C ASN A 379 -8.88 17.29 0.36
N ALA A 380 -9.44 16.38 1.16
CA ALA A 380 -10.44 15.42 0.72
C ALA A 380 -11.88 15.98 0.75
N TYR A 381 -12.08 17.22 1.20
CA TYR A 381 -13.37 17.90 1.09
C TYR A 381 -13.71 18.17 -0.39
N HIS A 382 -15.01 18.23 -0.71
CA HIS A 382 -15.46 18.37 -2.09
C HIS A 382 -15.30 19.79 -2.64
N ASP A 383 -15.32 20.81 -1.79
CA ASP A 383 -15.10 22.21 -2.17
C ASP A 383 -13.70 22.70 -1.79
N SER A 384 -13.37 23.88 -2.33
CA SER A 384 -12.16 24.60 -1.97
C SER A 384 -12.23 25.14 -0.55
N ILE A 385 -11.08 25.23 0.09
CA ILE A 385 -10.93 25.79 1.43
C ILE A 385 -9.78 26.79 1.46
N ASN A 386 -9.86 27.73 2.40
CA ASN A 386 -8.74 28.59 2.72
C ASN A 386 -7.89 27.94 3.81
N PHE A 387 -6.60 27.79 3.54
CA PHE A 387 -5.63 27.19 4.46
C PHE A 387 -4.59 28.24 4.89
N LEU A 388 -4.46 28.48 6.19
CA LEU A 388 -3.43 29.36 6.74
C LEU A 388 -2.12 28.59 6.92
N LEU A 389 -1.06 29.02 6.22
CA LEU A 389 0.25 28.38 6.33
C LEU A 389 0.86 28.52 7.73
N PRO A 390 1.68 27.55 8.17
CA PRO A 390 2.17 27.48 9.53
C PRO A 390 3.06 28.69 9.90
N PRO A 391 3.27 28.95 11.20
CA PRO A 391 4.16 30.00 11.66
C PRO A 391 5.61 29.84 11.17
N GLN A 392 6.38 30.94 11.18
CA GLN A 392 7.76 31.00 10.70
C GLN A 392 8.73 30.00 11.33
N LYS A 393 8.41 29.43 12.50
CA LYS A 393 9.24 28.40 13.13
C LYS A 393 9.30 27.10 12.31
N PHE A 394 8.26 26.80 11.53
CA PHE A 394 8.19 25.64 10.64
C PHE A 394 8.71 25.93 9.23
N GLY A 395 8.71 27.18 8.82
CA GLY A 395 9.31 27.60 7.57
C GLY A 395 9.01 29.06 7.28
N ARG A 396 10.01 29.81 6.79
CA ARG A 396 9.86 31.26 6.56
C ARG A 396 9.16 31.58 5.25
N ARG A 397 9.50 30.84 4.20
CA ARG A 397 8.99 30.98 2.84
C ARG A 397 8.83 29.61 2.22
N TRP A 398 7.75 29.43 1.50
CA TRP A 398 7.33 28.18 0.91
C TRP A 398 7.24 28.33 -0.60
N THR A 399 7.81 27.39 -1.34
CA THR A 399 7.63 27.29 -2.79
C THR A 399 6.63 26.18 -3.08
N LYS A 400 5.60 26.44 -3.89
CA LYS A 400 4.69 25.38 -4.34
C LYS A 400 5.42 24.46 -5.32
N ILE A 401 5.42 23.18 -5.01
CA ILE A 401 6.11 22.14 -5.80
C ILE A 401 5.12 21.30 -6.58
N LEU A 402 4.02 20.91 -5.94
CA LEU A 402 2.99 20.08 -6.56
C LEU A 402 1.60 20.60 -6.20
N ASP A 403 0.69 20.53 -7.17
CA ASP A 403 -0.74 20.83 -7.02
C ASP A 403 -1.54 19.90 -7.94
N THR A 404 -2.22 18.91 -7.35
CA THR A 404 -2.95 17.89 -8.13
C THR A 404 -4.20 18.44 -8.83
N ALA A 405 -4.71 19.61 -8.40
CA ALA A 405 -5.90 20.20 -9.00
C ALA A 405 -5.67 20.74 -10.40
N ILE A 406 -4.44 21.19 -10.68
CA ILE A 406 -4.04 21.83 -11.93
C ILE A 406 -2.91 21.08 -12.65
N ASP A 407 -2.63 19.83 -12.25
CA ASP A 407 -1.53 19.01 -12.78
C ASP A 407 -0.18 19.74 -12.76
N TYR A 408 0.09 20.49 -11.70
CA TYR A 408 1.32 21.25 -11.56
C TYR A 408 2.33 20.43 -10.77
N PHE A 409 3.54 20.30 -11.31
CA PHE A 409 4.68 19.70 -10.62
C PHE A 409 5.98 20.33 -11.11
N GLU A 410 6.39 21.43 -10.48
CA GLU A 410 7.61 22.18 -10.81
C GLU A 410 8.27 22.74 -9.54
N GLU A 411 9.60 22.75 -9.48
CA GLU A 411 10.35 23.19 -8.29
C GLU A 411 10.72 24.69 -8.28
N THR A 412 10.24 25.44 -9.27
CA THR A 412 10.65 26.83 -9.56
C THR A 412 9.53 27.86 -9.34
N GLY A 413 8.53 27.51 -8.52
CA GLY A 413 7.35 28.34 -8.28
C GLY A 413 7.60 29.65 -7.50
N GLU A 414 6.56 30.48 -7.42
CA GLU A 414 6.53 31.68 -6.59
C GLU A 414 6.61 31.31 -5.10
N MET A 415 7.38 32.11 -4.35
CA MET A 415 7.50 31.94 -2.89
C MET A 415 6.35 32.64 -2.17
N VAL A 416 5.66 31.90 -1.30
CA VAL A 416 4.66 32.43 -0.37
C VAL A 416 5.22 32.51 1.05
N PRO A 417 4.98 33.60 1.81
CA PRO A 417 5.48 33.73 3.17
C PRO A 417 4.70 32.85 4.16
N ALA A 418 5.31 32.55 5.31
CA ALA A 418 4.63 31.96 6.46
C ALA A 418 3.38 32.77 6.87
N LYS A 419 2.36 32.12 7.45
CA LYS A 419 1.06 32.73 7.80
C LYS A 419 0.33 33.40 6.63
N LYS A 420 0.68 33.07 5.38
CA LYS A 420 -0.15 33.42 4.22
C LYS A 420 -1.31 32.44 4.14
N THR A 421 -2.51 32.95 3.87
CA THR A 421 -3.64 32.11 3.48
C THR A 421 -3.56 31.79 1.99
N ILE A 422 -3.66 30.51 1.66
CA ILE A 422 -3.76 30.01 0.28
C ILE A 422 -5.05 29.22 0.11
N THR A 423 -5.60 29.22 -1.10
CA THR A 423 -6.79 28.43 -1.42
C THR A 423 -6.37 27.06 -1.91
N ILE A 424 -6.96 26.02 -1.34
CA ILE A 424 -6.73 24.62 -1.69
C ILE A 424 -8.00 24.08 -2.31
N GLU A 425 -7.93 23.66 -3.56
CA GLU A 425 -9.10 23.17 -4.29
C GLU A 425 -9.68 21.89 -3.69
N GLY A 426 -10.97 21.67 -3.93
CA GLY A 426 -11.65 20.45 -3.51
C GLY A 426 -10.99 19.21 -4.11
N ARG A 427 -10.85 18.16 -3.30
CA ARG A 427 -10.23 16.88 -3.68
C ARG A 427 -8.83 17.06 -4.27
N SER A 428 -7.93 17.74 -3.55
CA SER A 428 -6.59 18.02 -4.05
C SER A 428 -5.51 17.90 -2.98
N ILE A 429 -4.26 17.86 -3.43
CA ILE A 429 -3.07 17.91 -2.60
C ILE A 429 -2.20 19.05 -3.10
N VAL A 430 -1.69 19.83 -2.17
CA VAL A 430 -0.64 20.82 -2.43
C VAL A 430 0.60 20.43 -1.63
N LEU A 431 1.75 20.36 -2.29
CA LEU A 431 3.06 20.18 -1.67
C LEU A 431 3.84 21.49 -1.75
N LEU A 432 4.33 21.93 -0.61
CA LEU A 432 5.22 23.07 -0.50
C LEU A 432 6.59 22.62 0.04
N LYS A 433 7.64 23.29 -0.42
CA LYS A 433 9.01 23.11 0.07
C LYS A 433 9.50 24.41 0.72
N GLU A 434 10.16 24.31 1.87
CA GLU A 434 10.80 25.46 2.50
C GLU A 434 11.95 25.95 1.61
N TRP A 435 12.00 27.26 1.35
CA TRP A 435 13.16 27.87 0.73
C TRP A 435 14.24 28.14 1.76
N SER A 436 15.34 27.36 1.70
CA SER A 436 16.53 27.60 2.51
C SER A 436 17.59 28.36 1.70
N LYS A 437 17.81 29.65 1.99
CA LYS A 437 19.10 30.32 1.78
C LYS A 437 19.57 30.96 3.07
#